data_AF-A0A1G7YE93-F1
#
_entry.id   AF-A0A1G7YE93-F1
#
_cell.length_a   1.000
_cell.length_b   1.000
_cell.length_c   1.000
_cell.angle_alpha   90.00
_cell.angle_beta   90.00
_cell.angle_gamma   90.00
#
_symmetry.space_group_name_H-M   'P 1'
#
loop_
_entity.id
_entity.type
_entity.pdbx_description
1 polymer ?
#
loop_
_entity_poly.entity_id
_entity_poly.type
_entity_poly.pdbx_seq_one_letter_code
_entity_poly.pdbx_strand_id
1 'polypeptide(L)' 'MTGRANKMPQANGGIKCVVNTCHYYGSGDHCYADKIEVQPQNAKSTDMTDCATFLPE' A
#
# COMPACT_ATOMS: atom_id res chain seq x y z
N MET A 1 1.52 11.77 13.58
CA MET A 1 1.99 10.40 13.28
C MET A 1 2.46 10.38 11.85
N THR A 2 3.73 10.72 11.66
CA THR A 2 4.39 10.90 10.35
C THR A 2 4.81 9.53 9.85
N GLY A 3 4.33 9.07 8.68
CA GLY A 3 4.76 7.78 8.13
C GLY A 3 3.91 7.24 6.97
N ARG A 4 2.58 7.26 7.11
CA ARG A 4 1.64 6.62 6.16
C ARG A 4 1.77 7.18 4.74
N ALA A 5 1.65 6.30 3.75
CA ALA A 5 1.66 6.63 2.32
C ALA A 5 0.55 7.64 1.96
N ASN A 6 0.79 8.48 0.96
CA ASN A 6 -0.17 9.47 0.46
C ASN A 6 -0.84 8.98 -0.82
N LYS A 7 -2.10 9.35 -1.02
CA LYS A 7 -2.81 9.08 -2.27
C LYS A 7 -2.41 10.13 -3.30
N MET A 8 -1.89 9.67 -4.43
CA MET A 8 -1.46 10.45 -5.57
C MET A 8 -2.64 10.71 -6.53
N PRO A 9 -2.55 11.76 -7.37
CA PRO A 9 -3.55 12.01 -8.41
C PRO A 9 -3.48 11.03 -9.59
N GLN A 10 -2.40 10.26 -9.71
CA GLN A 10 -2.14 9.33 -10.82
C GLN A 10 -1.58 8.02 -10.29
N ALA A 11 -1.75 6.95 -11.06
CA ALA A 11 -1.26 5.62 -10.73
C ALA A 11 0.26 5.62 -10.53
N ASN A 12 0.71 4.93 -9.49
CA ASN A 12 2.09 4.56 -9.32
C ASN A 12 2.40 3.36 -10.22
N GLY A 13 3.10 3.60 -11.33
CA GLY A 13 3.39 2.56 -12.33
C GLY A 13 4.25 1.39 -11.83
N GLY A 14 4.87 1.51 -10.64
CA GLY A 14 5.64 0.43 -10.03
C GLY A 14 4.84 -0.47 -9.09
N ILE A 15 3.58 -0.16 -8.81
CA ILE A 15 2.80 -0.84 -7.76
C ILE A 15 1.47 -1.36 -8.33
N LYS A 16 1.31 -2.68 -8.28
CA LYS A 16 0.04 -3.35 -8.55
C LYS A 16 -0.79 -3.48 -7.27
N CYS A 17 -2.03 -3.02 -7.29
CA CYS A 17 -2.98 -3.18 -6.19
C CYS A 17 -4.22 -3.91 -6.72
N VAL A 18 -4.37 -5.19 -6.35
CA VAL A 18 -5.52 -6.03 -6.74
C VAL A 18 -6.66 -6.01 -5.72
N VAL A 19 -6.40 -5.44 -4.55
CA VAL A 19 -7.36 -5.38 -3.45
C VAL A 19 -8.28 -4.19 -3.71
N ASN A 20 -9.44 -4.45 -4.29
CA ASN A 20 -10.41 -3.41 -4.66
C ASN A 20 -11.01 -2.65 -3.48
N THR A 21 -10.87 -3.15 -2.26
CA THR A 21 -11.25 -2.48 -1.00
C THR A 21 -10.13 -1.62 -0.40
N CYS A 22 -8.96 -1.56 -1.05
CA CYS A 22 -7.87 -0.70 -0.62
C CYS A 22 -8.20 0.76 -0.95
N HIS A 23 -8.04 1.65 0.03
CA HIS A 23 -8.21 3.10 -0.18
C HIS A 23 -7.38 3.67 -1.35
N TYR A 24 -6.23 3.05 -1.66
CA TYR A 24 -5.33 3.45 -2.74
C TYR A 24 -5.57 2.69 -4.05
N TYR A 25 -6.57 1.82 -4.11
CA TYR A 25 -6.94 1.13 -5.34
C TYR A 25 -7.37 2.14 -6.41
N GLY A 26 -6.93 1.90 -7.63
CA GLY A 26 -7.36 2.62 -8.82
C GLY A 26 -7.67 1.67 -9.96
N SER A 27 -8.15 2.23 -11.07
CA SER A 27 -8.63 1.44 -12.19
C SER A 27 -7.53 0.54 -12.80
N GLY A 28 -7.89 -0.71 -13.10
CA GLY A 28 -6.99 -1.65 -13.78
C GLY A 28 -5.87 -2.22 -12.90
N ASP A 29 -6.17 -2.53 -11.63
CA ASP A 29 -5.22 -3.03 -10.63
C ASP A 29 -4.03 -2.10 -10.33
N HIS A 30 -4.18 -0.80 -10.58
CA HIS A 30 -3.14 0.18 -10.29
C HIS A 30 -3.26 0.68 -8.85
N CYS A 31 -2.13 0.90 -8.19
CA CYS A 31 -2.08 1.57 -6.90
C CYS A 31 -1.87 3.07 -7.09
N TYR A 32 -2.55 3.89 -6.29
CA TYR A 32 -2.39 5.34 -6.26
C TYR A 32 -1.63 5.78 -5.00
N ALA A 33 -0.98 4.86 -4.27
CA ALA A 33 -0.09 5.22 -3.17
C ALA A 33 1.26 5.72 -3.71
N ASP A 34 1.82 6.75 -3.08
CA ASP A 34 3.17 7.26 -3.38
C ASP A 34 4.28 6.25 -3.08
N LYS A 35 4.07 5.39 -2.08
CA LYS A 35 4.98 4.30 -1.70
C LYS A 35 4.22 3.16 -1.03
N ILE A 36 4.83 1.97 -1.03
CA ILE A 36 4.44 0.88 -0.12
C ILE A 36 5.35 0.92 1.11
N GLU A 37 4.75 0.83 2.28
CA GLU A 37 5.43 0.64 3.54
C GLU A 37 5.07 -0.73 4.10
N VAL A 38 6.09 -1.55 4.33
CA VAL A 38 5.98 -2.89 4.93
C VAL A 38 6.60 -2.84 6.32
N GLN A 39 5.93 -3.43 7.31
CA GLN A 39 6.32 -3.39 8.71
C GLN A 39 6.13 -4.76 9.39
N PRO A 40 6.72 -5.00 10.57
CA PRO A 40 7.73 -4.20 11.27
C PRO A 40 9.15 -4.45 10.73
N GLN A 41 10.09 -3.55 11.07
CA GLN A 41 11.49 -3.58 10.58
C GLN A 41 12.23 -4.91 10.83
N ASN A 42 11.89 -5.63 11.90
CA ASN A 42 12.57 -6.86 12.33
C ASN A 42 11.69 -8.11 12.21
N ALA A 43 10.78 -8.14 11.22
CA ALA A 43 9.99 -9.32 10.93
C ALA A 43 10.89 -10.53 10.60
N LYS A 44 10.61 -11.68 11.21
CA LYS A 44 11.39 -12.92 11.02
C LYS A 44 10.68 -13.95 10.14
N SER A 45 9.42 -13.70 9.83
CA SER A 45 8.60 -14.52 8.95
C SER A 45 7.64 -13.63 8.18
N THR A 46 7.09 -14.17 7.09
CA THR A 46 6.06 -13.50 6.28
C THR A 46 4.81 -13.19 7.08
N ASP A 47 4.44 -14.05 8.02
CA ASP A 47 3.24 -13.87 8.84
C ASP A 47 3.37 -12.71 9.83
N MET A 48 4.60 -12.23 10.05
CA MET A 48 4.87 -11.03 10.85
C MET A 48 4.89 -9.76 9.99
N THR A 49 4.90 -9.87 8.65
CA THR A 49 4.96 -8.69 7.77
C THR A 49 3.57 -8.20 7.40
N ASP A 50 3.32 -6.93 7.66
CA ASP A 50 2.09 -6.23 7.29
C ASP A 50 2.39 -5.13 6.27
N CYS A 51 1.47 -4.95 5.32
CA CYS A 51 1.47 -3.78 4.47
C CYS A 51 0.83 -2.62 5.24
N ALA A 52 1.65 -1.78 5.87
CA ALA A 52 1.18 -0.60 6.62
C ALA A 52 0.51 0.46 5.71
N THR A 53 0.77 0.39 4.39
CA THR A 53 0.05 1.18 3.38
C THR A 53 -1.38 0.69 3.16
N PHE A 54 -1.75 -0.55 3.53
CA PHE A 54 -3.13 -0.98 3.39
C PHE A 54 -4.04 -0.22 4.36
N LEU A 55 -5.01 0.49 3.80
CA LEU A 55 -6.09 1.12 4.53
C LEU A 55 -7.41 0.55 3.99
N PRO A 56 -8.23 -0.11 4.84
CA PRO A 56 -9.58 -0.51 4.43
C PRO A 56 -10.43 0.74 4.22
N GLU A 57 -11.34 0.68 3.23
CA GLU A 57 -12.44 1.66 3.11
C GLU A 57 -13.53 1.45 4.17
#